data_AF-A0A419R3A3-F1
#
_entry.id   AF-A0A419R3A3-F1
#
_cell.length_a   1.000
_cell.length_b   1.000
_cell.length_c   1.000
_cell.angle_alpha   90.00
_cell.angle_beta   90.00
_cell.angle_gamma   90.00
#
_symmetry.space_group_name_H-M   'P 1'
#
loop_
_entity.id
_entity.type
_entity.pdbx_description
1 polymer ?
#
loop_
_entity_poly.entity_id
_entity_poly.type
_entity_poly.pdbx_seq_one_letter_code
_entity_poly.pdbx_strand_id
1 'polypeptide(L)'
;MFGSLALAVASFVWAVAASAHPGGLAADGCHNDRKNGGRHCHRAPAPQSEPRQASRADVYYANCTAARAAGAAPIRRGDPGYARHLDRDGDGVGCE
;
A
#
# COMPACT_ATOMS: atom_id res chain seq x y z
N MET A 1 50.89 -60.13 27.96
CA MET A 1 51.57 -58.82 27.83
C MET A 1 50.64 -57.90 27.05
N PHE A 2 50.39 -56.72 27.61
CA PHE A 2 49.30 -55.79 27.34
C PHE A 2 49.35 -55.11 25.97
N GLY A 3 48.18 -54.69 25.46
CA GLY A 3 48.06 -53.66 24.42
C GLY A 3 46.87 -53.91 23.50
N SER A 4 45.64 -53.56 23.87
CA SER A 4 45.04 -52.24 23.59
C SER A 4 45.15 -51.83 22.12
N LEU A 5 44.05 -51.93 21.35
CA LEU A 5 43.36 -50.73 20.85
C LEU A 5 42.08 -51.12 20.08
N ALA A 6 40.95 -50.80 20.68
CA ALA A 6 39.67 -50.72 19.98
C ALA A 6 39.71 -49.53 19.01
N LEU A 7 39.70 -49.79 17.70
CA LEU A 7 39.36 -48.77 16.70
C LEU A 7 37.86 -48.88 16.44
N ALA A 8 37.10 -48.35 17.39
CA ALA A 8 35.75 -47.86 17.11
C ALA A 8 35.88 -46.86 15.96
N VAL A 9 35.28 -47.19 14.81
CA VAL A 9 35.08 -46.24 13.71
C VAL A 9 34.05 -45.23 14.23
N ALA A 10 34.55 -44.25 14.97
CA ALA A 10 33.75 -43.18 15.52
C ALA A 10 33.19 -42.40 14.33
N SER A 11 31.88 -42.54 14.13
CA SER A 11 31.06 -41.70 13.26
C SER A 11 31.40 -40.25 13.55
N PHE A 12 32.23 -39.64 12.70
CA PHE A 12 32.60 -38.24 12.80
C PHE A 12 31.42 -37.40 12.33
N VAL A 13 30.39 -37.33 13.18
CA VAL A 13 29.30 -36.37 13.04
C VAL A 13 29.91 -35.02 13.39
N TRP A 14 30.54 -34.39 12.42
CA TRP A 14 31.05 -33.03 12.55
C TRP A 14 29.84 -32.13 12.78
N ALA A 15 29.58 -31.77 14.04
CA ALA A 15 28.55 -30.81 14.37
C ALA A 15 28.97 -29.46 13.77
N VAL A 16 28.41 -29.12 12.61
CA VAL A 16 28.58 -27.79 12.02
C VAL A 16 27.88 -26.82 12.97
N ALA A 17 28.67 -26.03 13.69
CA ALA A 17 28.16 -24.94 14.49
C ALA A 17 27.51 -23.92 13.55
N ALA A 18 26.17 -23.88 13.55
CA ALA A 18 25.42 -22.89 12.78
C ALA A 18 25.47 -21.55 13.51
N SER A 19 26.09 -20.55 12.88
CA SER A 19 26.14 -19.17 13.38
C SER A 19 24.82 -18.44 13.13
N ALA A 20 24.33 -17.73 14.14
CA ALA A 20 23.17 -16.87 14.00
C ALA A 20 23.54 -15.59 13.21
N HIS A 21 22.78 -15.29 12.16
CA HIS A 21 22.91 -14.07 11.38
C HIS A 21 21.92 -13.01 11.89
N PRO A 22 22.24 -11.70 11.80
CA PRO A 22 21.26 -10.65 12.07
C PRO A 22 20.09 -10.78 11.08
N GLY A 23 18.88 -10.91 11.61
CA GLY A 23 17.67 -11.09 10.81
C GLY A 23 17.35 -9.85 9.99
N GLY A 24 17.47 -9.96 8.66
CA GLY A 24 17.01 -8.94 7.72
C GLY A 24 15.49 -9.04 7.48
N LEU A 25 14.93 -7.97 6.94
CA LEU A 25 13.60 -7.96 6.32
C LEU A 25 13.60 -8.77 5.01
N ALA A 26 12.54 -9.53 4.77
CA ALA A 26 12.34 -10.24 3.50
C ALA A 26 12.00 -9.25 2.37
N ALA A 27 12.00 -9.73 1.12
CA ALA A 27 11.72 -8.92 -0.07
C ALA A 27 10.36 -8.21 -0.01
N ASP A 28 9.41 -8.76 0.74
CA ASP A 28 8.09 -8.17 0.98
C ASP A 28 8.02 -7.26 2.21
N GLY A 29 9.16 -6.93 2.83
CA GLY A 29 9.25 -5.96 3.93
C GLY A 29 8.78 -6.49 5.29
N CYS A 30 8.65 -7.82 5.42
CA CYS A 30 8.26 -8.48 6.66
C CYS A 30 9.39 -9.35 7.20
N HIS A 31 9.39 -9.55 8.52
CA HIS A 31 10.35 -10.41 9.21
C HIS A 31 9.64 -11.30 10.24
N ASN A 32 10.25 -12.44 10.57
CA ASN A 32 9.69 -13.40 11.51
C ASN A 32 10.32 -13.23 12.89
N ASP A 33 9.49 -12.95 13.90
CA ASP A 33 9.88 -12.81 15.29
C ASP A 33 9.94 -14.17 15.96
N ARG A 34 11.12 -14.81 15.94
CA ARG A 34 11.32 -16.11 16.56
C ARG A 34 10.95 -16.15 18.05
N LYS A 35 11.10 -15.03 18.78
CA LYS A 35 10.76 -14.97 20.21
C LYS A 35 9.26 -14.96 20.48
N ASN A 36 8.48 -14.38 19.59
CA ASN A 36 7.04 -14.15 19.79
C ASN A 36 6.17 -15.05 18.88
N GLY A 37 6.78 -15.83 18.00
CA GLY A 37 6.11 -16.79 17.11
C GLY A 37 5.31 -16.15 15.99
N GLY A 38 5.56 -14.89 15.64
CA GLY A 38 4.76 -14.10 14.69
C GLY A 38 5.56 -13.53 13.53
N ARG A 39 4.86 -13.06 12.49
CA ARG A 39 5.44 -12.32 11.36
C ARG A 39 5.09 -10.84 11.50
N HIS A 40 6.10 -9.98 11.61
CA HIS A 40 5.94 -8.53 11.70
C HIS A 40 6.39 -7.82 10.42
N CYS A 41 5.54 -6.96 9.87
CA CYS A 41 5.78 -6.19 8.66
C CYS A 41 6.03 -4.71 8.97
N HIS A 42 7.04 -4.10 8.34
CA HIS A 42 7.38 -2.68 8.54
C HIS A 42 6.97 -1.78 7.36
N ARG A 43 6.35 -2.34 6.31
CA ARG A 43 5.87 -1.59 5.16
C ARG A 43 4.38 -1.86 4.94
N ALA A 44 3.57 -0.82 5.06
CA ALA A 44 2.23 -0.84 4.48
C ALA A 44 2.37 -0.90 2.94
N PRO A 45 1.47 -1.59 2.21
CA PRO A 45 1.40 -1.45 0.77
C PRO A 45 1.38 0.04 0.43
N ALA A 46 2.20 0.48 -0.53
CA ALA A 46 2.01 1.80 -1.10
C ALA A 46 0.53 1.90 -1.52
N PRO A 47 -0.18 2.99 -1.24
CA PRO A 47 -1.56 3.13 -1.69
C PRO A 47 -1.57 2.86 -3.19
N GLN A 48 -2.22 1.77 -3.57
CA GLN A 48 -2.43 1.45 -4.97
C GLN A 48 -3.21 2.64 -5.53
N SER A 49 -2.60 3.37 -6.46
CA SER A 49 -3.30 4.36 -7.24
C SER A 49 -4.40 3.62 -8.00
N GLU A 50 -5.62 3.66 -7.45
CA GLU A 50 -6.85 3.46 -8.21
C GLU A 50 -6.72 4.24 -9.52
N PRO A 51 -7.31 3.76 -10.63
CA PRO A 51 -7.48 4.59 -11.82
C PRO A 51 -8.06 5.90 -11.32
N ARG A 52 -7.29 6.99 -11.44
CA ARG A 52 -7.77 8.32 -11.07
C ARG A 52 -9.07 8.44 -11.83
N GLN A 53 -10.19 8.43 -11.10
CA GLN A 53 -11.51 8.73 -11.64
C GLN A 53 -11.25 9.84 -12.63
N ALA A 54 -11.54 9.63 -13.93
CA ALA A 54 -11.35 10.66 -14.94
C ALA A 54 -11.94 11.93 -14.34
N SER A 55 -11.05 12.88 -14.10
CA SER A 55 -11.07 13.67 -12.90
C SER A 55 -12.30 14.55 -12.88
N ARG A 56 -12.92 14.67 -11.70
CA ARG A 56 -13.93 15.70 -11.46
C ARG A 56 -13.45 17.11 -11.85
N ALA A 57 -12.13 17.26 -12.03
CA ALA A 57 -11.43 18.44 -12.51
C ALA A 57 -11.27 18.54 -14.05
N ASP A 58 -11.50 17.47 -14.82
CA ASP A 58 -11.38 17.51 -16.29
C ASP A 58 -12.59 18.20 -16.94
N VAL A 59 -13.76 18.13 -16.32
CA VAL A 59 -14.94 18.88 -16.76
C VAL A 59 -14.90 20.26 -16.12
N TYR A 60 -14.86 21.32 -16.93
CA TYR A 60 -14.85 22.71 -16.47
C TYR A 60 -15.86 23.56 -17.23
N TYR A 61 -16.67 24.32 -16.49
CA TYR A 61 -17.60 25.30 -17.06
C TYR A 61 -17.18 26.71 -16.67
N ALA A 62 -16.94 27.57 -17.66
CA ALA A 62 -16.55 28.96 -17.42
C ALA A 62 -17.65 29.76 -16.70
N ASN A 63 -18.91 29.42 -16.92
CA ASN A 63 -20.08 30.05 -16.31
C ASN A 63 -21.33 29.16 -16.44
N CYS A 64 -22.42 29.58 -15.81
CA CYS A 64 -23.68 28.85 -15.84
C CYS A 64 -24.35 28.77 -17.21
N THR A 65 -24.08 29.69 -18.12
CA THR A 65 -24.56 29.58 -19.51
C THR A 65 -23.92 28.39 -20.21
N ALA A 66 -22.61 28.20 -20.05
CA ALA A 66 -21.90 27.04 -20.59
C ALA A 66 -22.40 25.72 -19.96
N ALA A 67 -22.61 25.70 -18.64
CA ALA A 67 -23.14 24.52 -17.94
C ALA A 67 -24.56 24.16 -18.40
N ARG A 68 -25.45 25.14 -18.57
CA ARG A 68 -26.81 24.92 -19.10
C ARG A 68 -26.81 24.48 -20.56
N ALA A 69 -25.97 25.09 -21.40
CA ALA A 69 -25.83 24.69 -22.80
C ALA A 69 -25.33 23.23 -22.94
N ALA A 70 -24.53 22.77 -21.99
CA ALA A 70 -24.08 21.38 -21.89
C ALA A 70 -25.10 20.44 -21.22
N GLY A 71 -26.25 20.94 -20.76
CA GLY A 71 -27.26 20.15 -20.04
C GLY A 71 -26.85 19.69 -18.64
N ALA A 72 -25.83 20.33 -18.05
CA ALA A 72 -25.26 19.94 -16.76
C ALA A 72 -25.86 20.68 -15.55
N ALA A 73 -26.71 21.69 -15.78
CA ALA A 73 -27.33 22.48 -14.71
C ALA A 73 -28.74 21.94 -14.35
N PRO A 74 -29.14 21.95 -13.07
CA PRO A 74 -28.37 22.39 -11.90
C PRO A 74 -27.25 21.40 -11.52
N ILE A 75 -26.05 21.92 -11.23
CA ILE A 75 -24.86 21.11 -10.94
C ILE A 75 -24.62 21.04 -9.43
N ARG A 76 -24.48 19.85 -8.84
CA ARG A 76 -24.38 19.71 -7.38
C ARG A 76 -22.93 19.57 -6.92
N ARG A 77 -22.66 19.96 -5.68
CA ARG A 77 -21.37 19.77 -5.02
C ARG A 77 -20.99 18.28 -5.06
N GLY A 78 -19.88 17.97 -5.73
CA GLY A 78 -19.39 16.60 -5.92
C GLY A 78 -19.59 16.04 -7.32
N ASP A 79 -20.42 16.69 -8.15
CA ASP A 79 -20.59 16.37 -9.56
C ASP A 79 -19.37 16.82 -10.38
N PRO A 80 -19.04 16.13 -11.48
CA PRO A 80 -18.02 16.58 -12.42
C PRO A 80 -18.33 17.97 -12.99
N GLY A 81 -17.39 18.90 -12.85
CA GLY A 81 -17.57 20.29 -13.30
C GLY A 81 -18.24 21.22 -12.30
N TYR A 82 -18.61 20.75 -11.11
CA TYR A 82 -19.01 21.66 -10.03
C TYR A 82 -17.81 22.52 -9.64
N ALA A 83 -18.03 23.81 -9.57
CA ALA A 83 -17.04 24.75 -9.10
C ALA A 83 -17.72 25.87 -8.31
N ARG A 84 -17.04 26.39 -7.28
CA ARG A 84 -17.62 27.37 -6.35
C ARG A 84 -18.06 28.68 -7.03
N HIS A 85 -17.56 28.99 -8.22
CA HIS A 85 -17.99 30.17 -8.99
C HIS A 85 -19.35 29.99 -9.70
N LEU A 86 -19.84 28.75 -9.78
CA LEU A 86 -21.15 28.41 -10.36
C LEU A 86 -22.27 28.43 -9.31
N ASP A 87 -21.92 28.37 -8.03
CA ASP A 87 -22.79 28.31 -6.86
C ASP A 87 -22.76 29.69 -6.16
N ARG A 88 -23.73 30.54 -6.52
CA ARG A 88 -23.71 31.97 -6.16
C ARG A 88 -23.93 32.18 -4.67
N ASP A 89 -24.80 31.39 -4.05
CA ASP A 89 -25.17 31.52 -2.64
C ASP A 89 -24.38 30.58 -1.71
N GLY A 90 -23.73 29.55 -2.25
CA GLY A 90 -22.89 28.61 -1.54
C GLY A 90 -23.61 27.40 -0.98
N ASP A 91 -24.88 27.16 -1.34
CA ASP A 91 -25.70 26.09 -0.78
C ASP A 91 -25.28 24.69 -1.28
N GLY A 92 -24.46 24.61 -2.34
CA GLY A 92 -23.99 23.37 -2.95
C GLY A 92 -24.78 22.95 -4.19
N VAL A 93 -25.64 23.82 -4.67
CA VAL A 93 -26.25 23.79 -5.99
C VAL A 93 -25.59 24.91 -6.79
N GLY A 94 -25.22 24.60 -8.03
CA GLY A 94 -24.72 25.59 -8.96
C GLY A 94 -25.69 25.75 -10.11
N CYS A 95 -25.79 27.00 -10.59
CA CYS A 95 -26.57 27.36 -11.77
C CYS A 95 -28.08 27.18 -11.64
N GLU A 96 -28.59 27.23 -10.41
CA GLU A 96 -29.99 27.58 -10.10
C GLU A 96 -30.48 28.88 -10.75
#